data_AF-A0A1G6B2K7-F1
#
_entry.id   AF-A0A1G6B2K7-F1
#
_cell.length_a   1.000
_cell.length_b   1.000
_cell.length_c   1.000
_cell.angle_alpha   90.00
_cell.angle_beta   90.00
_cell.angle_gamma   90.00
#
_symmetry.space_group_name_H-M   'P 1'
#
loop_
_entity.id
_entity.type
_entity.pdbx_description
1 polymer ?
#
loop_
_entity_poly.entity_id
_entity_poly.type
_entity_poly.pdbx_seq_one_letter_code
_entity_poly.pdbx_strand_id
1 'polypeptide(L)'
;MHRHTGATCQAKAIKRIVEAADIALALWLFRDSVWEGLTMHQRKADVDWLSLVDGRPGLDNIWHLFFVLIDRVITALGYPSQIRGVREHF
;
A
#
# COMPACT_ATOMS: atom_id res chain seq x y z
N MET A 1 1.22 -2.71 -35.11
CA MET A 1 1.79 -3.62 -34.09
C MET A 1 2.29 -2.79 -32.89
N HIS A 2 1.40 -2.24 -32.06
CA HIS A 2 1.75 -1.40 -30.89
C HIS A 2 0.66 -1.47 -29.81
N ARG A 3 0.45 -2.64 -29.18
CA ARG A 3 -0.45 -2.77 -28.01
C ARG A 3 0.15 -3.52 -26.81
N HIS A 4 1.40 -3.98 -26.87
CA HIS A 4 1.96 -4.86 -25.83
C HIS A 4 2.64 -4.17 -24.64
N THR A 5 3.04 -2.89 -24.78
CA THR A 5 3.84 -2.19 -23.75
C THR A 5 3.01 -1.51 -22.65
N GLY A 6 1.78 -1.10 -22.94
CA GLY A 6 0.90 -0.41 -21.98
C GLY A 6 0.26 -1.35 -20.95
N ALA A 7 -0.22 -2.51 -21.40
CA ALA A 7 -0.86 -3.51 -20.53
C ALA A 7 0.11 -4.13 -19.50
N THR A 8 1.38 -4.30 -19.87
CA THR A 8 2.43 -4.81 -18.99
C THR A 8 2.81 -3.83 -17.88
N CYS A 9 2.81 -2.52 -18.15
CA CYS A 9 3.05 -1.50 -17.14
C CYS A 9 1.91 -1.42 -16.10
N GLN A 10 0.65 -1.55 -16.56
CA GLN A 10 -0.51 -1.57 -15.67
C GLN A 10 -0.51 -2.82 -14.78
N ALA A 11 -0.28 -4.01 -15.34
CA ALA A 11 -0.21 -5.26 -14.56
C ALA A 11 0.88 -5.21 -13.47
N LYS A 12 2.02 -4.56 -13.74
CA LYS A 12 3.09 -4.36 -12.75
C LYS A 12 2.68 -3.41 -11.62
N ALA A 13 1.88 -2.39 -11.93
CA ALA A 13 1.36 -1.47 -10.91
C ALA A 13 0.34 -2.15 -9.99
N ILE A 14 -0.55 -3.00 -10.53
CA ILE A 14 -1.53 -3.75 -9.76
C ILE A 14 -0.85 -4.73 -8.80
N LYS A 15 0.17 -5.48 -9.28
CA LYS A 15 0.96 -6.38 -8.43
C LYS A 15 1.56 -5.68 -7.21
N ARG A 16 2.13 -4.49 -7.41
CA ARG A 16 2.73 -3.71 -6.31
C ARG A 16 1.72 -3.30 -5.23
N ILE A 17 0.45 -3.08 -5.60
CA ILE A 17 -0.58 -2.71 -4.63
C ILE A 17 -0.97 -3.92 -3.77
N VAL A 18 -1.10 -5.10 -4.39
CA VAL A 18 -1.33 -6.35 -3.66
C VAL A 18 -0.16 -6.65 -2.73
N GLU A 19 1.08 -6.57 -3.24
CA GLU A 19 2.29 -6.77 -2.44
C GLU A 19 2.36 -5.81 -1.25
N ALA A 20 2.06 -4.53 -1.47
CA ALA A 20 2.04 -3.54 -0.39
C ALA A 20 0.95 -3.84 0.64
N ALA A 21 -0.23 -4.27 0.20
CA ALA A 21 -1.31 -4.63 1.11
C ALA A 21 -1.00 -5.89 1.94
N ASP A 22 -0.40 -6.91 1.34
CA ASP A 22 0.04 -8.12 2.04
C ASP A 22 1.11 -7.80 3.08
N ILE A 23 2.09 -6.95 2.73
CA ILE A 23 3.13 -6.49 3.67
C ILE A 23 2.52 -5.67 4.80
N ALA A 24 1.61 -4.72 4.50
CA ALA A 24 0.92 -3.94 5.51
C ALA A 24 0.14 -4.86 6.48
N LEU A 25 -0.59 -5.84 5.95
CA LEU A 25 -1.30 -6.81 6.77
C LEU A 25 -0.36 -7.62 7.67
N ALA A 26 0.76 -8.10 7.13
CA ALA A 26 1.75 -8.84 7.91
C ALA A 26 2.34 -7.97 9.04
N LEU A 27 2.71 -6.72 8.74
CA LEU A 27 3.21 -5.78 9.74
C LEU A 27 2.17 -5.54 10.85
N TRP A 28 0.88 -5.46 10.50
CA TRP A 28 -0.18 -5.29 11.49
C TRP A 28 -0.40 -6.53 12.37
N LEU A 29 -0.47 -7.71 11.75
CA LEU A 29 -0.69 -8.98 12.45
C LEU A 29 0.49 -9.32 13.38
N PHE A 30 1.71 -9.02 12.96
CA PHE A 30 2.93 -9.32 13.70
C PHE A 30 3.58 -8.06 14.32
N ARG A 31 2.80 -7.00 14.57
CA ARG A 31 3.35 -5.72 15.05
C ARG A 31 4.13 -5.87 16.36
N ASP A 32 3.64 -6.69 17.27
CA ASP A 32 4.24 -6.86 18.60
C ASP A 32 5.62 -7.56 18.55
N SER A 33 5.89 -8.34 17.49
CA SER A 33 7.14 -9.10 17.35
C SER A 33 8.07 -8.58 16.24
N VAL A 34 7.51 -8.04 15.16
CA VAL A 34 8.25 -7.52 14.00
C VAL A 34 8.35 -6.01 14.10
N TRP A 35 7.23 -5.29 14.09
CA TRP A 35 7.21 -3.83 14.05
C TRP A 35 7.92 -3.22 15.26
N GLU A 36 7.65 -3.74 16.46
CA GLU A 36 8.30 -3.23 17.68
C GLU A 36 9.81 -3.49 17.71
N GLY A 37 10.29 -4.52 17.02
CA GLY A 37 11.72 -4.81 16.88
C GLY A 37 12.45 -3.93 15.87
N LEU A 38 11.72 -3.20 15.00
CA LEU A 38 12.33 -2.32 14.01
C LEU A 38 12.80 -1.01 14.64
N THR A 39 13.94 -0.51 14.16
CA THR A 39 14.40 0.85 14.46
C THR A 39 13.47 1.89 13.82
N MET A 40 13.49 3.12 14.34
CA MET A 40 12.74 4.23 13.76
C MET A 40 13.05 4.47 12.27
N HIS A 41 14.32 4.26 11.86
CA HIS A 41 14.72 4.37 10.46
C HIS A 41 14.10 3.29 9.57
N GLN A 42 14.06 2.05 10.05
CA GLN A 42 13.44 0.94 9.33
C GLN A 42 11.92 1.13 9.23
N ARG A 43 11.26 1.45 10.35
CA ARG A 43 9.82 1.75 10.39
C ARG A 43 9.45 2.85 9.38
N LYS A 44 10.26 3.92 9.35
CA LYS A 44 10.06 5.01 8.39
C LYS A 44 10.27 4.55 6.94
N ALA A 45 11.32 3.76 6.66
CA ALA A 45 11.57 3.25 5.32
C ALA A 45 10.41 2.36 4.82
N ASP A 46 9.86 1.51 5.68
CA ASP A 46 8.71 0.66 5.36
C ASP A 46 7.46 1.48 5.09
N VAL A 47 7.17 2.49 5.91
CA VAL A 47 6.04 3.42 5.72
C VAL A 47 6.18 4.22 4.43
N ASP A 48 7.37 4.76 4.16
CA ASP A 48 7.65 5.52 2.95
C ASP A 48 7.46 4.62 1.71
N TRP A 49 7.90 3.36 1.78
CA TRP A 49 7.72 2.40 0.70
C TRP A 49 6.25 2.03 0.48
N LEU A 50 5.50 1.73 1.54
CA LEU A 50 4.06 1.44 1.46
C LEU A 50 3.28 2.62 0.87
N SER A 51 3.73 3.85 1.12
CA SER A 51 3.08 5.06 0.61
C SER A 51 3.28 5.27 -0.90
N LEU A 52 4.18 4.53 -1.58
CA LEU A 52 4.40 4.60 -3.03
C LEU A 52 3.22 4.06 -3.88
N VAL A 53 2.19 3.53 -3.23
CA VAL A 53 0.92 3.18 -3.89
C VAL A 53 0.03 4.39 -4.14
N ASP A 54 0.28 5.52 -3.45
CA ASP A 54 -0.50 6.75 -3.57
C ASP A 54 -0.52 7.30 -5.01
N GLY A 55 -1.67 7.82 -5.43
CA GLY A 55 -1.86 8.49 -6.72
C GLY A 55 -1.86 7.57 -7.94
N ARG A 56 -1.99 6.24 -7.77
CA ARG A 56 -2.12 5.30 -8.90
C ARG A 56 -3.58 5.23 -9.39
N PRO A 57 -3.88 5.70 -10.62
CA PRO A 57 -5.25 5.69 -11.14
C PRO A 57 -5.68 4.30 -11.64
N GLY A 58 -6.99 4.05 -11.65
CA GLY A 58 -7.60 3.01 -12.49
C GLY A 58 -7.81 1.65 -11.82
N LEU A 59 -8.22 1.65 -10.57
CA LEU A 59 -8.57 0.43 -9.83
C LEU A 59 -9.93 0.59 -9.14
N ASP A 60 -10.98 0.32 -9.90
CA ASP A 60 -12.38 0.34 -9.46
C ASP A 60 -12.69 -1.00 -8.74
N ASN A 61 -13.79 -1.12 -7.98
CA ASN A 61 -14.26 -2.34 -7.27
C ASN A 61 -13.54 -2.69 -5.92
N ILE A 62 -13.38 -3.98 -5.59
CA ILE A 62 -12.69 -4.50 -4.40
C ILE A 62 -11.27 -3.94 -4.27
N TRP A 63 -10.64 -3.51 -5.37
CA TRP A 63 -9.29 -2.96 -5.33
C TRP A 63 -9.12 -1.75 -4.39
N HIS A 64 -10.18 -0.97 -4.14
CA HIS A 64 -10.17 0.11 -3.16
C HIS A 64 -9.84 -0.38 -1.74
N LEU A 65 -10.20 -1.62 -1.39
CA LEU A 65 -9.94 -2.19 -0.07
C LEU A 65 -8.44 -2.36 0.20
N PHE A 66 -7.61 -2.58 -0.83
CA PHE A 66 -6.16 -2.66 -0.64
C PHE A 66 -5.58 -1.30 -0.24
N PHE A 67 -6.02 -0.20 -0.88
CA PHE A 67 -5.59 1.14 -0.51
C PHE A 67 -6.07 1.52 0.90
N VAL A 68 -7.33 1.18 1.23
CA VAL A 68 -7.88 1.38 2.57
C VAL A 68 -7.06 0.61 3.60
N LEU A 69 -6.75 -0.67 3.35
CA LEU A 69 -5.97 -1.49 4.26
C LEU A 69 -4.59 -0.88 4.54
N ILE A 70 -3.88 -0.47 3.48
CA ILE A 70 -2.54 0.14 3.62
C ILE A 70 -2.64 1.44 4.43
N ASP A 71 -3.59 2.33 4.10
CA ASP A 71 -3.79 3.61 4.79
C ASP A 71 -4.10 3.43 6.29
N ARG A 72 -5.00 2.49 6.60
CA ARG A 72 -5.40 2.19 7.98
C ARG A 72 -4.30 1.54 8.78
N VAL A 73 -3.52 0.65 8.18
CA VAL A 73 -2.36 0.06 8.85
C VAL A 73 -1.31 1.12 9.13
N ILE A 74 -0.89 1.93 8.16
CA ILE A 74 0.11 2.99 8.37
C ILE A 74 -0.34 3.93 9.51
N THR A 75 -1.61 4.33 9.49
CA THR A 75 -2.20 5.17 10.54
C THR A 75 -2.17 4.48 11.90
N ALA A 76 -2.55 3.20 11.97
CA ALA A 76 -2.57 2.43 13.21
C ALA A 76 -1.17 2.13 13.76
N LEU A 77 -0.15 2.10 12.90
CA LEU A 77 1.27 2.00 13.28
C LEU A 77 1.86 3.35 13.77
N GLY A 78 1.04 4.41 13.83
CA GLY A 78 1.41 5.71 14.41
C GLY A 78 1.95 6.73 13.41
N TYR A 79 1.84 6.46 12.10
CA TYR A 79 2.31 7.37 11.05
C TYR A 79 1.12 8.03 10.34
N PRO A 80 1.12 9.36 10.14
CA PRO A 80 0.05 9.98 9.36
C PRO A 80 0.08 9.46 7.92
N SER A 81 -1.07 8.98 7.43
CA SER A 81 -1.23 8.51 6.05
C SER A 81 -2.41 9.19 5.37
N GLN A 82 -2.27 9.42 4.07
CA GLN A 82 -3.36 9.88 3.21
C GLN A 82 -3.17 9.32 1.81
N ILE A 83 -3.50 8.04 1.63
CA ILE A 83 -3.45 7.39 0.32
C ILE A 83 -4.66 7.82 -0.51
N ARG A 84 -4.41 8.52 -1.63
CA ARG A 84 -5.44 8.95 -2.59
C ARG A 84 -5.99 7.73 -3.33
N GLY A 85 -7.30 7.71 -3.56
CA GLY A 85 -8.05 6.53 -4.06
C GLY A 85 -8.91 5.84 -2.99
N VAL A 86 -8.77 6.23 -1.72
CA VAL A 86 -9.61 5.77 -0.59
C VAL A 86 -10.90 6.59 -0.43
N ARG A 87 -10.84 7.91 -0.69
CA ARG A 87 -11.87 8.88 -0.26
C ARG A 87 -12.87 9.29 -1.34
N GLU A 88 -12.80 8.73 -2.54
CA GLU A 88 -13.78 9.03 -3.58
C GLU A 88 -15.09 8.23 -3.39
N HIS A 89 -15.11 7.25 -2.46
CA HIS A 89 -16.27 6.37 -2.22
C HIS A 89 -16.61 6.12 -0.74
N PHE A 90 -15.83 6.61 0.24
CA PHE A 90 -16.05 6.41 1.68
C PHE A 90 -15.76 7.67 2.51
#